data_AF-A0A7Y5HEX9-F1
#
_entry.id   AF-A0A7Y5HEX9-F1
#
_cell.length_a   1.000
_cell.length_b   1.000
_cell.length_c   1.000
_cell.angle_alpha   90.00
_cell.angle_beta   90.00
_cell.angle_gamma   90.00
#
_symmetry.space_group_name_H-M   'P 1'
#
loop_
_entity.id
_entity.type
_entity.pdbx_description
1 polymer ?
#
loop_
_entity_poly.entity_id
_entity_poly.type
_entity_poly.pdbx_seq_one_letter_code
_entity_poly.pdbx_strand_id
1 'polypeptide(L)' 'MGMAMRVGVELVAGLAVGGGIGWLLDGWLGTAPFLLLLFFLLGAAAGMLNVYRMALRLNAPDGPVGRGGKNDDKRPA' A
#
# COMPACT_ATOMS: atom_id res chain seq x y z
N MET A 1 6.91 -14.81 4.27
CA MET A 1 5.43 -14.70 4.20
C MET A 1 4.89 -13.26 4.30
N GLY A 2 5.72 -12.20 4.38
CA GLY A 2 5.21 -10.87 4.75
C GLY A 2 4.64 -9.98 3.63
N MET A 3 4.95 -10.23 2.36
CA MET A 3 4.63 -9.26 1.29
C MET A 3 3.17 -9.30 0.84
N ALA A 4 2.64 -10.50 0.57
CA ALA A 4 1.23 -10.68 0.20
C ALA A 4 0.29 -10.21 1.33
N MET A 5 0.64 -10.54 2.58
CA MET A 5 -0.12 -10.09 3.75
C MET A 5 -0.09 -8.57 3.89
N ARG A 6 1.07 -7.93 3.72
CA ARG A 6 1.18 -6.47 3.75
C ARG A 6 0.35 -5.80 2.66
N VAL A 7 0.39 -6.30 1.42
CA VAL A 7 -0.44 -5.80 0.32
C VAL A 7 -1.92 -5.90 0.68
N GLY A 8 -2.36 -7.04 1.22
CA GLY A 8 -3.72 -7.22 1.70
C GLY A 8 -4.11 -6.22 2.79
N VAL A 9 -3.25 -6.01 3.79
CA VAL A 9 -3.50 -5.05 4.87
C VAL A 9 -3.56 -3.62 4.35
N GLU A 10 -2.68 -3.22 3.43
CA GLU A 10 -2.70 -1.86 2.87
C GLU A 10 -4.00 -1.56 2.09
N LEU A 11 -4.49 -2.54 1.32
CA LEU A 11 -5.76 -2.41 0.63
C LEU A 11 -6.94 -2.34 1.59
N VAL A 12 -7.00 -3.26 2.57
CA VAL A 12 -8.08 -3.30 3.56
C VAL A 12 -8.07 -2.04 4.42
N ALA A 13 -6.89 -1.56 4.83
CA ALA A 13 -6.76 -0.33 5.61
C ALA A 13 -7.26 0.89 4.84
N GLY A 14 -6.91 1.03 3.56
CA GLY A 14 -7.39 2.14 2.72
C GLY A 14 -8.92 2.14 2.59
N LEU A 15 -9.52 0.98 2.36
CA LEU A 15 -10.98 0.82 2.27
C LEU A 15 -11.67 1.08 3.62
N ALA A 16 -11.12 0.55 4.72
CA ALA A 16 -11.68 0.73 6.06
C ALA A 16 -11.62 2.19 6.50
N VAL A 17 -10.51 2.89 6.25
CA VAL A 17 -10.37 4.31 6.57
C VAL A 17 -11.28 5.17 5.70
N GLY A 18 -11.30 4.96 4.38
CA GLY A 18 -12.18 5.71 3.47
C GLY A 18 -13.66 5.48 3.77
N GLY A 19 -14.08 4.22 3.91
CA GLY A 19 -15.46 3.88 4.27
C GLY A 19 -15.86 4.38 5.66
N GLY A 20 -14.96 4.28 6.65
CA GLY A 20 -15.21 4.78 8.00
C GLY A 20 -15.38 6.30 8.07
N ILE A 21 -14.49 7.05 7.41
CA ILE A 21 -14.59 8.52 7.30
C ILE A 21 -15.86 8.91 6.56
N GLY A 22 -16.11 8.27 5.42
CA GLY A 22 -17.28 8.56 4.61
C GLY A 22 -18.60 8.30 5.34
N TRP A 23 -18.69 7.19 6.10
CA TRP A 23 -19.85 6.87 6.92
C TRP A 23 -20.06 7.86 8.06
N LEU A 24 -18.98 8.26 8.75
CA LEU A 24 -19.05 9.25 9.83
C LEU A 24 -19.53 10.62 9.31
N LEU A 25 -18.98 11.06 8.17
CA LEU A 25 -19.36 12.32 7.54
C LEU A 25 -20.80 12.30 7.02
N ASP A 26 -21.21 11.22 6.35
CA ASP A 26 -22.58 11.07 5.88
C ASP A 26 -23.60 11.12 7.02
N GLY A 27 -23.26 10.57 8.20
CA GLY A 27 -24.10 10.64 9.39
C GLY A 27 -24.19 12.04 10.01
N TRP A 28 -23.13 12.84 9.92
CA TRP A 28 -23.12 14.21 10.43
C TRP A 28 -23.78 15.21 9.49
N LEU A 29 -23.59 15.04 8.18
CA LEU A 29 -24.05 15.98 7.15
C LEU A 29 -25.41 15.57 6.54
N GLY A 30 -25.90 14.36 6.83
CA GLY A 30 -27.14 13.84 6.24
C GLY A 30 -27.04 13.57 4.74
N THR A 31 -25.83 13.46 4.20
CA THR A 31 -25.54 13.29 2.77
C THR A 31 -25.46 11.83 2.33
N ALA A 32 -25.86 10.89 3.18
CA ALA A 32 -25.76 9.46 2.89
C ALA A 32 -26.47 9.09 1.57
N PRO A 33 -25.82 8.36 0.63
CA PRO A 33 -24.49 7.74 0.71
C PRO A 33 -23.37 8.46 -0.09
N PHE A 34 -23.52 9.75 -0.41
CA PHE A 34 -22.64 10.44 -1.36
C PHE A 34 -21.20 10.59 -0.85
N LEU A 35 -20.99 10.98 0.42
CA LEU A 35 -19.63 11.12 0.95
C LEU A 35 -19.02 9.75 1.20
N LEU A 36 -19.80 8.76 1.64
CA LEU A 36 -19.33 7.39 1.72
C LEU A 36 -18.79 6.91 0.38
N LEU A 37 -19.52 7.10 -0.71
CA LEU A 37 -19.08 6.67 -2.04
C LEU A 37 -17.80 7.40 -2.47
N LEU A 38 -17.73 8.72 -2.25
CA LEU A 38 -16.56 9.53 -2.59
C LEU A 38 -15.31 9.11 -1.79
N PHE A 39 -15.41 9.03 -0.46
CA PHE A 39 -14.29 8.67 0.41
C PHE A 39 -13.91 7.20 0.29
N PHE A 40 -14.85 6.31 0.01
CA PHE A 40 -14.57 4.91 -0.28
C PHE A 40 -13.72 4.77 -1.55
N LEU A 41 -14.11 5.44 -2.65
CA LEU A 41 -13.32 5.44 -3.88
C LEU A 41 -11.94 6.07 -3.67
N LEU A 42 -11.86 7.17 -2.92
CA LEU A 42 -10.60 7.80 -2.59
C LEU A 42 -9.69 6.90 -1.73
N GLY A 43 -10.26 6.20 -0.75
CA GLY A 43 -9.57 5.20 0.07
C GLY A 43 -9.09 4.01 -0.74
N ALA A 44 -9.90 3.51 -1.68
CA ALA A 44 -9.51 2.46 -2.62
C ALA A 44 -8.36 2.91 -3.52
N ALA A 45 -8.42 4.14 -4.06
CA ALA A 45 -7.35 4.71 -4.86
C ALA A 45 -6.06 4.86 -4.06
N ALA A 46 -6.13 5.36 -2.82
CA ALA A 46 -4.97 5.46 -1.94
C ALA A 46 -4.33 4.09 -1.66
N GLY A 47 -5.15 3.07 -1.35
CA GLY A 47 -4.68 1.70 -1.14
C GLY A 47 -3.99 1.13 -2.39
N MET A 48 -4.62 1.27 -3.56
CA MET A 48 -4.04 0.83 -4.84
C MET A 48 -2.72 1.55 -5.17
N LEU A 49 -2.63 2.86 -4.95
CA LEU A 49 -1.42 3.64 -5.17
C LEU A 49 -0.26 3.17 -4.28
N ASN A 50 -0.56 2.80 -3.03
CA ASN A 50 0.47 2.33 -2.10
C ASN A 50 1.03 0.97 -2.54
N VAL A 51 0.15 0.05 -2.94
CA VAL A 51 0.51 -1.25 -3.50
C VAL A 51 1.29 -1.10 -4.81
N TYR A 52 0.83 -0.25 -5.71
CA TYR A 52 1.50 0.01 -6.99
C TYR A 52 2.92 0.56 -6.78
N ARG A 53 3.08 1.52 -5.86
CA ARG A 53 4.40 2.06 -5.50
C ARG A 53 5.31 0.99 -4.90
N MET A 54 4.77 0.07 -4.10
CA MET A 54 5.51 -1.06 -3.57
C MET A 54 5.96 -2.00 -4.71
N ALA A 55 5.06 -2.33 -5.63
CA ALA A 55 5.37 -3.16 -6.80
C ALA A 55 6.44 -2.53 -7.70
N LEU A 56 6.37 -1.21 -7.94
CA LEU A 56 7.34 -0.50 -8.75
C LEU A 56 8.75 -0.51 -8.12
N ARG A 57 8.84 -0.40 -6.79
CA ARG A 57 10.12 -0.51 -6.07
C ARG A 57 10.76 -1.91 -6.16
N LEU A 58 9.97 -2.93 -6.41
CA LEU A 58 10.46 -4.30 -6.62
C LEU A 58 10.95 -4.52 -8.06
N ASN A 59 10.38 -3.78 -9.02
CA ASN A 59 10.70 -3.88 -10.45
C ASN A 59 11.72 -2.83 -10.94
N ALA A 60 12.12 -1.87 -10.10
CA ALA A 60 13.14 -0.89 -10.48
C ALA A 60 14.50 -1.58 -10.71
N PRO A 61 15.18 -1.32 -11.85
CA PRO A 61 16.45 -1.96 -12.20
C PRO A 61 17.60 -1.62 -11.23
N ASP A 62 17.49 -0.51 -10.50
CA ASP A 62 18.31 -0.23 -9.34
C ASP A 62 17.67 -0.88 -8.11
N GLY A 63 17.89 -2.18 -7.95
CA GLY A 63 17.41 -2.94 -6.80
C GLY A 63 17.79 -2.25 -5.48
N PRO A 64 16.98 -2.40 -4.41
CA PRO A 64 17.32 -1.86 -3.11
C PRO A 64 18.70 -2.41 -2.75
N VAL A 65 19.69 -1.53 -2.62
CA VAL A 65 21.09 -1.81 -2.30
C VAL A 65 21.23 -3.20 -1.68
N GLY A 66 21.53 -4.17 -2.53
CA GLY A 66 21.96 -5.48 -2.12
C GLY A 66 23.20 -5.22 -1.29
N ARG A 67 23.05 -5.34 0.02
CA ARG A 67 24.15 -5.19 0.98
C ARG A 67 25.28 -6.07 0.49
N GLY A 68 26.34 -5.44 -0.01
CA GLY A 68 27.53 -6.10 -0.50
C GLY A 68 28.11 -6.98 0.60
N GLY A 69 27.95 -8.29 0.44
CA GLY A 69 28.77 -9.32 1.07
C GLY A 69 29.79 -9.79 0.04
N LYS A 70 30.73 -8.91 -0.28
CA LYS A 70 31.88 -9.20 -1.14
C LYS A 70 32.82 -10.13 -0.36
N ASN A 71 32.58 -11.44 -0.45
CA ASN A 71 33.52 -12.45 0.05
C ASN A 71 34.51 -12.78 -1.08
N ASP A 72 35.36 -11.81 -1.37
CA ASP A 72 36.51 -11.90 -2.28
C ASP A 72 37.72 -12.59 -1.62
N ASP A 73 37.50 -13.62 -0.82
CA ASP A 73 38.62 -14.32 -0.18
C ASP A 73 38.39 -15.83 -0.19
N LYS A 74 38.65 -16.47 -1.34
CA LYS A 74 39.36 -17.75 -1.45
C LYS A 74 40.02 -17.85 -2.82
N ARG A 75 41.18 -17.18 -2.97
CA ARG A 75 42.16 -17.57 -4.01
C ARG A 75 42.66 -18.98 -3.69
N PRO A 76 42.71 -19.92 -4.66
CA PRO A 76 43.44 -21.16 -4.48
C PRO A 76 44.95 -20.90 -4.57
N ALA A 77 45.70 -21.46 -3.64
CA ALA A 77 47.15 -21.66 -3.72
C ALA A 77 47.44 -23.16 -3.74
#